data_AF-U7QM45-F1
#
_entry.id   AF-U7QM45-F1
#
_cell.length_a   1.000
_cell.length_b   1.000
_cell.length_c   1.000
_cell.angle_alpha   90.00
_cell.angle_beta   90.00
_cell.angle_gamma   90.00
#
_symmetry.space_group_name_H-M   'P 1'
#
loop_
_entity.id
_entity.type
_entity.pdbx_description
1 polymer ?
#
loop_
_entity_poly.entity_id
_entity_poly.type
_entity_poly.pdbx_seq_one_letter_code
_entity_poly.pdbx_strand_id
1 'polypeptide(L)'
;MRIFLVCQQSLKNHLVPAYQFWEDYFKKGIEEAGHEWVEAQNVDWAEGLVYLDKKALNKWRDRTWSLTLSAIKKEHRKKPINLFLSYLFPKQVEPTALK
;
A
#
# COMPACT_ATOMS: atom_id res chain seq x y z
N MET A 1 -15.88 -9.56 3.78
CA MET A 1 -15.66 -8.16 3.34
C MET A 1 -14.61 -8.14 2.25
N ARG A 2 -14.58 -7.11 1.41
CA ARG A 2 -13.48 -6.87 0.47
C ARG A 2 -12.60 -5.72 0.98
N ILE A 3 -11.35 -6.02 1.25
CA ILE A 3 -10.39 -5.15 1.92
C ILE A 3 -9.34 -4.69 0.92
N PHE A 4 -9.12 -3.38 0.80
CA PHE A 4 -8.04 -2.86 -0.03
C PHE A 4 -6.79 -2.65 0.82
N LEU A 5 -5.67 -3.28 0.42
CA LEU A 5 -4.41 -3.27 1.15
C LEU A 5 -3.45 -2.20 0.61
N VAL A 6 -2.91 -1.40 1.52
CA VAL A 6 -1.83 -0.43 1.29
C VAL A 6 -0.73 -0.65 2.32
N CYS A 7 0.16 -1.58 2.02
CA CYS A 7 1.19 -2.05 2.93
C CYS A 7 2.57 -1.84 2.28
N GLN A 8 3.60 -2.54 2.71
CA GLN A 8 4.93 -2.45 2.09
C GLN A 8 5.02 -3.34 0.84
N GLN A 9 4.03 -3.28 -0.07
CA GLN A 9 4.14 -3.98 -1.36
C GLN A 9 5.37 -3.49 -2.11
N SER A 10 6.01 -4.39 -2.86
CA SER A 10 7.14 -4.04 -3.70
C SER A 10 7.06 -4.75 -5.03
N LEU A 11 7.42 -4.03 -6.10
CA LEU A 11 7.51 -4.56 -7.45
C LEU A 11 8.90 -5.12 -7.77
N LYS A 12 9.89 -4.83 -6.92
CA LYS A 12 11.28 -5.25 -7.07
C LYS A 12 11.95 -5.46 -5.72
N ASN A 13 13.11 -6.10 -5.71
CA ASN A 13 13.86 -6.18 -4.46
C ASN A 13 14.52 -4.83 -4.15
N HIS A 14 14.26 -4.28 -2.96
CA HIS A 14 14.96 -3.10 -2.43
C HIS A 14 15.96 -3.54 -1.37
N LEU A 15 17.00 -2.74 -1.14
CA LEU A 15 17.97 -2.94 -0.04
C LEU A 15 17.36 -2.54 1.31
N VAL A 16 16.19 -3.11 1.62
CA VAL A 16 15.46 -2.92 2.87
C VAL A 16 15.27 -4.33 3.47
N PRO A 17 15.70 -4.57 4.71
CA PRO A 17 15.56 -5.89 5.32
C PRO A 17 14.08 -6.18 5.66
N ALA A 18 13.65 -7.41 5.39
CA ALA A 18 12.43 -8.04 5.93
C ALA A 18 11.12 -7.23 5.82
N TYR A 19 10.95 -6.35 4.82
CA TYR A 19 9.75 -5.48 4.74
C TYR A 19 8.48 -6.19 4.23
N GLN A 20 8.58 -7.39 3.66
CA GLN A 20 7.44 -8.15 3.11
C GLN A 20 6.78 -9.08 4.14
N PHE A 21 7.27 -9.13 5.39
CA PHE A 21 6.77 -10.08 6.40
C PHE A 21 5.25 -10.00 6.61
N TRP A 22 4.66 -8.81 6.49
CA TRP A 22 3.22 -8.58 6.68
C TRP A 22 2.35 -9.34 5.68
N GLU A 23 2.90 -9.65 4.49
CA GLU A 23 2.12 -10.15 3.35
C GLU A 23 1.46 -11.49 3.68
N ASP A 24 2.24 -12.42 4.22
CA ASP A 24 1.75 -13.74 4.62
C ASP A 24 0.70 -13.64 5.73
N TYR A 25 0.92 -12.80 6.75
CA TYR A 25 0.01 -12.71 7.88
C TYR A 25 -1.32 -12.03 7.51
N PHE A 26 -1.25 -10.93 6.75
CA PHE A 26 -2.47 -10.17 6.41
C PHE A 26 -3.28 -10.90 5.35
N LYS A 27 -2.67 -11.32 4.24
CA LYS A 27 -3.42 -11.94 3.15
C LYS A 27 -4.08 -13.24 3.58
N LYS A 28 -3.31 -14.14 4.23
CA LYS A 28 -3.84 -15.41 4.74
C LYS A 28 -4.87 -15.19 5.85
N GLY A 29 -4.58 -14.30 6.81
CA GLY A 29 -5.54 -14.00 7.88
C GLY A 29 -6.87 -13.43 7.37
N ILE A 30 -6.84 -12.62 6.31
CA ILE A 30 -8.04 -12.11 5.64
C ILE A 30 -8.80 -13.25 4.95
N GLU A 31 -8.10 -14.12 4.22
CA GLU A 31 -8.69 -15.27 3.54
C GLU A 31 -9.32 -16.27 4.52
N GLU A 32 -8.61 -16.63 5.59
CA GLU A 32 -9.07 -17.54 6.66
C GLU A 32 -10.31 -17.00 7.38
N ALA A 33 -10.44 -15.67 7.52
CA ALA A 33 -11.63 -15.01 8.06
C ALA A 33 -12.83 -14.97 7.08
N GLY A 34 -12.71 -15.59 5.90
CA GLY A 34 -13.76 -15.58 4.87
C GLY A 34 -13.91 -14.19 4.22
N HIS A 35 -12.82 -13.45 4.08
CA HIS A 35 -12.78 -12.14 3.45
C HIS A 35 -11.88 -12.15 2.21
N GLU A 36 -12.02 -11.13 1.38
CA GLU A 36 -11.23 -10.93 0.18
C GLU A 36 -10.30 -9.74 0.38
N TRP A 37 -9.10 -9.81 -0.17
CA TRP A 37 -8.19 -8.67 -0.27
C TRP A 37 -7.97 -8.26 -1.74
N VAL A 38 -7.61 -7.01 -1.95
CA VAL A 38 -7.19 -6.46 -3.24
C VAL A 38 -6.13 -5.39 -3.02
N GLU A 39 -5.22 -5.23 -3.96
CA GLU A 39 -4.16 -4.21 -3.90
C GLU A 39 -3.85 -3.65 -5.29
N ALA A 40 -3.17 -2.50 -5.33
CA ALA A 40 -2.70 -1.91 -6.57
C ALA A 40 -1.50 -2.68 -7.12
N GLN A 41 -1.69 -3.36 -8.25
CA GLN A 41 -0.67 -4.23 -8.88
C GLN A 41 0.55 -3.49 -9.44
N ASN A 42 0.47 -2.16 -9.58
CA ASN A 42 1.49 -1.32 -10.19
C ASN A 42 2.05 -0.27 -9.22
N VAL A 43 1.96 -0.53 -7.92
CA VAL A 43 2.46 0.37 -6.89
C VAL A 43 3.57 -0.31 -6.10
N ASP A 44 4.69 0.39 -5.96
CA ASP A 44 5.83 0.00 -5.13
C ASP A 44 5.86 0.88 -3.89
N TRP A 45 5.28 0.39 -2.81
CA TRP A 45 5.24 1.09 -1.54
C TRP A 45 6.60 1.07 -0.85
N ALA A 46 7.33 -0.04 -0.95
CA ALA A 46 8.67 -0.19 -0.38
C ALA A 46 9.69 0.79 -0.99
N GLU A 47 9.51 1.25 -2.23
CA GLU A 47 10.36 2.28 -2.86
C GLU A 47 10.45 3.56 -2.03
N GLY A 48 9.37 3.95 -1.34
CA GLY A 48 9.36 5.11 -0.44
C GLY A 48 10.31 4.98 0.76
N LEU A 49 10.77 3.75 1.05
CA LEU A 49 11.76 3.50 2.09
C LEU A 49 13.19 3.82 1.67
N VAL A 50 13.46 3.87 0.36
CA VAL A 50 14.81 4.03 -0.21
C VAL A 50 15.21 5.50 -0.34
N TYR A 51 14.25 6.41 -0.52
CA TYR A 51 14.54 7.82 -0.69
C TYR A 51 15.03 8.48 0.61
N LEU A 52 16.19 9.11 0.52
CA LEU A 52 16.77 9.95 1.57
C LEU A 52 16.51 11.44 1.34
N ASP A 53 16.31 11.85 0.08
CA ASP A 53 16.03 13.25 -0.25
C ASP A 53 14.51 13.54 -0.24
N LYS A 54 14.15 14.70 0.33
CA LYS A 54 12.75 15.10 0.51
C LYS A 54 12.01 15.31 -0.81
N LYS A 55 12.71 15.73 -1.87
CA LYS A 55 12.10 16.04 -3.16
C LYS A 55 11.66 14.77 -3.90
N ALA A 56 12.52 13.75 -3.95
CA ALA A 56 12.19 12.46 -4.53
C ALA A 56 11.14 11.74 -3.68
N LEU A 57 11.23 11.81 -2.35
CA LEU A 57 10.21 11.25 -1.47
C LEU A 57 8.82 11.86 -1.72
N ASN A 58 8.74 13.18 -1.86
CA ASN A 58 7.48 13.86 -2.18
C ASN A 58 6.96 13.46 -3.58
N LYS A 59 7.83 13.45 -4.61
CA LYS A 59 7.45 13.03 -5.97
C LYS A 59 6.96 11.57 -5.99
N TRP A 60 7.61 10.69 -5.22
CA TRP A 60 7.18 9.32 -5.04
C TRP A 60 5.82 9.27 -4.35
N ARG A 61 5.61 10.02 -3.26
CA ARG A 61 4.34 10.05 -2.51
C ARG A 61 3.18 10.45 -3.42
N ASP A 62 3.34 11.55 -4.16
CA ASP A 62 2.31 12.05 -5.08
C ASP A 62 1.95 11.01 -6.16
N ARG A 63 2.97 10.43 -6.80
CA ARG A 63 2.77 9.40 -7.83
C ARG A 63 2.09 8.17 -7.25
N THR A 64 2.61 7.65 -6.15
CA THR A 64 2.16 6.42 -5.51
C THR A 64 0.71 6.54 -5.06
N TRP A 65 0.35 7.61 -4.35
CA TRP A 65 -1.03 7.85 -3.92
C TRP A 65 -1.98 8.07 -5.09
N SER A 66 -1.55 8.73 -6.18
CA SER A 66 -2.37 8.88 -7.39
C SER A 66 -2.68 7.53 -8.06
N LEU A 67 -1.68 6.65 -8.16
CA LEU A 67 -1.86 5.29 -8.69
C LEU A 67 -2.77 4.45 -7.78
N THR A 68 -2.56 4.51 -6.46
CA THR A 68 -3.39 3.81 -5.47
C THR A 68 -4.85 4.26 -5.54
N LEU A 69 -5.10 5.57 -5.57
CA LEU A 69 -6.47 6.10 -5.67
C LEU A 69 -7.15 5.67 -6.97
N SER A 70 -6.40 5.64 -8.07
CA SER A 70 -6.88 5.14 -9.36
C SER A 70 -7.24 3.65 -9.29
N ALA A 71 -6.41 2.84 -8.63
CA ALA A 71 -6.66 1.43 -8.42
C ALA A 71 -7.89 1.18 -7.53
N ILE A 72 -8.02 1.91 -6.41
CA ILE A 72 -9.20 1.85 -5.53
C ILE A 72 -10.47 2.16 -6.32
N LYS A 73 -10.49 3.27 -7.07
CA LYS A 73 -11.66 3.65 -7.90
C LYS A 73 -12.01 2.58 -8.92
N LYS A 74 -11.01 2.01 -9.60
CA LYS A 74 -11.20 0.93 -10.59
C LYS A 74 -11.77 -0.32 -9.93
N GLU A 75 -11.20 -0.74 -8.81
CA GLU A 75 -11.59 -1.98 -8.14
C GLU A 75 -12.94 -1.85 -7.42
N HIS A 76 -13.22 -0.69 -6.82
CA HIS A 76 -14.50 -0.41 -6.16
C HIS A 76 -15.68 -0.45 -7.14
N ARG A 77 -15.48 0.00 -8.39
CA ARG A 77 -16.48 -0.08 -9.46
C ARG A 77 -16.81 -1.52 -9.88
N LYS A 78 -15.86 -2.45 -9.74
CA LYS A 78 -16.09 -3.88 -10.05
C LYS A 78 -16.83 -4.59 -8.93
N LYS A 79 -16.36 -4.39 -7.70
CA LYS A 79 -16.94 -4.94 -6.48
C LYS A 79 -16.63 -4.00 -5.32
N PRO A 80 -17.64 -3.57 -4.54
CA PRO A 80 -17.44 -2.61 -3.46
C PRO A 80 -16.30 -3.04 -2.53
N ILE A 81 -15.40 -2.11 -2.27
CA ILE A 81 -14.39 -2.21 -1.21
C ILE A 81 -15.05 -1.74 0.09
N ASN A 82 -15.03 -2.58 1.12
CA ASN A 82 -15.65 -2.29 2.41
C ASN A 82 -14.68 -1.66 3.41
N LEU A 83 -13.38 -1.94 3.27
CA LEU A 83 -12.35 -1.50 4.21
C LEU A 83 -11.08 -1.13 3.45
N PHE A 84 -10.43 -0.06 3.89
CA PHE A 84 -9.07 0.29 3.51
C PHE A 84 -8.16 -0.02 4.71
N LEU A 85 -7.15 -0.87 4.51
CA LEU A 85 -6.20 -1.24 5.55
C LEU A 85 -4.79 -0.90 5.09
N SER A 86 -4.04 -0.17 5.93
CA SER A 86 -2.68 0.24 5.60
C SER A 86 -1.64 -0.09 6.67
N TYR A 87 -0.42 -0.40 6.22
CA TYR A 87 0.76 -0.57 7.06
C TYR A 87 1.94 0.20 6.44
N LEU A 88 2.03 1.49 6.78
CA LEU A 88 3.01 2.44 6.24
C LEU A 88 3.84 3.09 7.35
N PHE A 89 5.10 3.39 7.05
CA PHE A 89 5.95 4.19 7.93
C PHE A 89 5.59 5.68 7.84
N PRO A 90 5.86 6.48 8.89
CA PRO A 90 5.51 7.90 8.92
C PRO A 90 5.97 8.71 7.70
N LYS A 91 7.16 8.39 7.14
CA LYS A 91 7.72 9.09 5.97
C LYS A 91 6.96 8.83 4.66
N GLN A 92 6.22 7.72 4.58
CA GLN A 92 5.44 7.32 3.40
C GLN A 92 4.06 7.97 3.35
N VAL A 93 3.61 8.50 4.49
CA VAL A 93 2.32 9.20 4.63
C VAL A 93 2.58 10.70 4.62
N GLU A 94 1.61 11.48 4.14
CA GLU A 94 1.66 12.93 4.30
C GLU A 94 1.50 13.27 5.79
N PRO A 95 2.43 13.97 6.44
CA PRO A 95 2.36 14.23 7.88
C PRO A 95 1.07 14.94 8.31
N THR A 96 0.47 15.76 7.44
CA THR A 96 -0.80 16.43 7.73
C THR A 96 -2.00 15.48 7.79
N ALA A 97 -1.87 14.25 7.29
CA ALA A 97 -2.92 13.23 7.36
C ALA A 97 -2.95 12.47 8.71
N LEU A 98 -1.97 12.70 9.59
CA LEU A 98 -1.86 12.05 10.91
C LEU A 98 -2.35 12.95 12.06
N LYS A 99 -3.10 14.01 11.75
CA LYS A 99 -3.61 14.99 12.72
C LYS A 99 -5.00 14.64 13.24
#